data_AF-A0A924DZU0-F1
#
_entry.id   AF-A0A924DZU0-F1
#
_cell.length_a   1.000
_cell.length_b   1.000
_cell.length_c   1.000
_cell.angle_alpha   90.00
_cell.angle_beta   90.00
_cell.angle_gamma   90.00
#
_symmetry.space_group_name_H-M   'P 1'
#
loop_
_entity.id
_entity.type
_entity.pdbx_description
1 polymer ?
#
loop_
_entity_poly.entity_id
_entity_poly.type
_entity_poly.pdbx_seq_one_letter_code
_entity_poly.pdbx_strand_id
1 'polypeptide(L)'
;LGAAGLRIAATCVRVPVMRAHAESVNLTFSKSLSESVARELLAQAAGVQLVDDRAGNTFPMPLTASGTDPVYVGRIRQDVSQDDERGLEMFICGDQLRKGAALNAVQIAELLR
;
A
#
# COMPACT_ATOMS: atom_id res chain seq x y z
N LEU A 1 2.65 13.09 -7.98
CA LEU A 1 1.18 12.87 -7.97
C LEU A 1 0.41 13.92 -8.77
N GLY A 2 0.91 15.16 -8.97
CA GLY A 2 0.21 16.15 -9.81
C GLY A 2 -1.18 16.55 -9.32
N ALA A 3 -1.52 16.24 -8.06
CA ALA A 3 -2.86 16.38 -7.50
C ALA A 3 -2.85 17.40 -6.36
N ALA A 4 -2.80 18.70 -6.71
CA ALA A 4 -2.68 19.79 -5.74
C ALA A 4 -3.84 19.87 -4.72
N GLY A 5 -4.99 19.26 -5.02
CA GLY A 5 -6.16 19.22 -4.13
C GLY A 5 -6.27 17.98 -3.23
N LEU A 6 -5.32 17.03 -3.30
CA LEU A 6 -5.38 15.81 -2.48
C LEU A 6 -5.06 16.14 -1.01
N ARG A 7 -6.03 15.93 -0.13
CA ARG A 7 -5.87 16.13 1.32
C ARG A 7 -5.20 14.91 1.94
N ILE A 8 -4.12 15.13 2.69
CA ILE A 8 -3.33 14.07 3.34
C ILE A 8 -3.04 14.50 4.78
N ALA A 9 -3.28 13.60 5.71
CA ALA A 9 -2.81 13.70 7.09
C ALA A 9 -2.06 12.42 7.42
N ALA A 10 -0.97 12.52 8.19
CA ALA A 10 -0.12 11.39 8.53
C ALA A 10 0.36 11.47 9.98
N THR A 11 0.38 10.33 10.65
CA THR A 11 1.04 10.13 11.94
C THR A 11 2.18 9.15 11.71
N CYS A 12 3.43 9.60 11.88
CA CYS A 12 4.61 8.77 11.65
C CYS A 12 5.18 8.27 12.99
N VAL A 13 5.14 6.97 13.22
CA VAL A 13 5.62 6.34 14.45
C VAL A 13 6.78 5.41 14.17
N ARG A 14 7.83 5.47 14.99
CA ARG A 14 8.92 4.50 14.96
C ARG A 14 8.60 3.34 15.91
N VAL A 15 8.72 2.12 15.40
CA VAL A 15 8.58 0.86 16.14
C VAL A 15 9.85 0.03 15.95
N PRO A 16 10.15 -0.97 16.81
CA PRO A 16 11.37 -1.78 16.72
C PRO A 16 11.32 -2.80 15.56
N VAL A 17 11.28 -2.29 14.32
CA VAL A 17 11.33 -3.04 13.07
C VAL A 17 12.53 -2.54 12.28
N MET A 18 13.38 -3.46 11.80
CA MET A 18 14.69 -3.10 11.27
C MET A 18 14.67 -2.48 9.87
N ARG A 19 13.89 -3.06 8.93
CA ARG A 19 14.14 -2.88 7.48
C ARG A 19 12.92 -2.55 6.60
N ALA A 20 11.71 -2.82 7.07
CA ALA A 20 10.51 -2.51 6.32
C ALA A 20 9.64 -1.49 7.06
N HIS A 21 8.96 -0.64 6.28
CA HIS A 21 7.89 0.23 6.77
C HIS A 21 6.55 -0.45 6.57
N ALA A 22 5.61 -0.10 7.45
CA ALA A 22 4.23 -0.51 7.32
C ALA A 22 3.30 0.68 7.54
N GLU A 23 2.22 0.71 6.77
CA GLU A 23 1.28 1.83 6.75
C GLU A 23 -0.14 1.30 6.84
N SER A 24 -0.88 1.79 7.85
CA SER A 24 -2.34 1.70 7.86
C SER A 24 -2.87 2.91 7.12
N VAL A 25 -3.60 2.69 6.03
CA VAL A 25 -4.06 3.76 5.13
C VAL A 25 -5.58 3.75 5.07
N ASN A 26 -6.17 4.91 5.35
CA ASN A 26 -7.59 5.20 5.14
C ASN A 26 -7.71 6.13 3.92
N LEU A 27 -8.54 5.75 2.96
CA LEU A 27 -8.78 6.49 1.73
C LEU A 27 -10.26 6.86 1.62
N THR A 28 -10.53 8.04 1.03
CA THR A 28 -11.87 8.40 0.54
C THR A 28 -11.77 8.75 -0.94
N PHE A 29 -12.56 8.07 -1.76
CA PHE A 29 -12.61 8.27 -3.22
C PHE A 29 -13.69 9.29 -3.61
N SER A 30 -13.62 9.80 -4.85
CA SER A 30 -14.65 10.72 -5.38
C SER A 30 -15.98 10.01 -5.71
N LYS A 31 -15.93 8.70 -5.91
CA LYS A 31 -17.05 7.82 -6.27
C LYS A 31 -16.92 6.53 -5.45
N SER A 32 -18.02 5.77 -5.32
CA SER A 32 -17.95 4.49 -4.63
C SER A 32 -16.96 3.55 -5.32
N LEU A 33 -16.30 2.73 -4.52
CA LEU A 33 -15.32 1.76 -5.00
C LEU A 33 -15.47 0.48 -4.17
N SER A 34 -15.90 -0.61 -4.80
CA SER A 34 -16.02 -1.89 -4.10
C SER A 34 -14.65 -2.48 -3.73
N GLU A 35 -14.62 -3.31 -2.69
CA GLU A 35 -13.42 -4.05 -2.30
C GLU A 35 -12.86 -4.91 -3.44
N SER A 36 -13.74 -5.56 -4.22
CA SER A 36 -13.34 -6.41 -5.35
C SER A 36 -12.62 -5.60 -6.45
N VAL A 37 -13.17 -4.46 -6.84
CA VAL A 37 -12.56 -3.58 -7.85
C VAL A 37 -11.24 -3.02 -7.36
N ALA A 38 -11.15 -2.63 -6.08
CA ALA A 38 -9.89 -2.18 -5.49
C ALA A 38 -8.81 -3.27 -5.57
N ARG A 39 -9.15 -4.52 -5.24
CA ARG A 39 -8.22 -5.68 -5.35
C ARG A 39 -7.79 -5.91 -6.79
N GLU A 40 -8.71 -5.88 -7.75
CA GLU A 40 -8.38 -6.04 -9.18
C GLU A 40 -7.40 -4.99 -9.68
N LEU A 41 -7.63 -3.71 -9.35
CA LEU A 41 -6.75 -2.60 -9.74
C LEU A 41 -5.37 -2.72 -9.11
N LEU A 42 -5.31 -3.07 -7.81
CA LEU A 42 -4.04 -3.24 -7.10
C LEU A 42 -3.25 -4.46 -7.62
N ALA A 43 -3.92 -5.54 -8.01
CA ALA A 43 -3.28 -6.71 -8.59
C ALA A 43 -2.62 -6.44 -9.96
N GLN A 44 -3.12 -5.43 -10.69
CA GLN A 44 -2.57 -5.02 -11.99
C GLN A 44 -1.48 -3.94 -11.86
N ALA A 45 -1.32 -3.33 -10.68
CA ALA A 45 -0.36 -2.26 -10.46
C ALA A 45 1.08 -2.82 -10.44
N ALA A 46 1.94 -2.29 -11.31
CA ALA A 46 3.33 -2.71 -11.40
C ALA A 46 4.08 -2.49 -10.07
N GLY A 47 4.76 -3.54 -9.59
CA GLY A 47 5.50 -3.51 -8.33
C GLY A 47 4.63 -3.65 -7.06
N VAL A 48 3.32 -3.86 -7.20
CA VAL A 48 2.40 -4.19 -6.10
C VAL A 48 2.14 -5.69 -6.10
N GLN A 49 2.08 -6.29 -4.91
CA GLN A 49 1.68 -7.67 -4.74
C GLN A 49 0.61 -7.78 -3.64
N LEU A 50 -0.51 -8.42 -3.98
CA LEU A 50 -1.57 -8.68 -2.99
C LEU A 50 -1.16 -9.82 -2.05
N VAL A 51 -1.28 -9.56 -0.75
CA VAL A 51 -1.19 -10.55 0.32
C VAL A 51 -2.41 -10.31 1.19
N ASP A 52 -3.53 -10.92 0.82
CA ASP A 52 -4.82 -10.61 1.45
C ASP A 52 -5.75 -11.82 1.44
N ASP A 53 -5.47 -12.77 2.32
CA ASP A 53 -6.32 -13.92 2.62
C ASP A 53 -6.72 -13.88 4.10
N ARG A 54 -7.96 -13.46 4.35
CA ARG A 54 -8.51 -13.35 5.72
C ARG A 54 -8.77 -14.71 6.35
N ALA A 55 -9.18 -15.71 5.56
CA ALA A 55 -9.49 -17.03 6.07
C ALA A 55 -8.21 -17.78 6.48
N GLY A 56 -7.15 -17.65 5.67
CA GLY A 56 -5.81 -18.17 5.97
C GLY A 56 -4.94 -17.25 6.81
N ASN A 57 -5.49 -16.14 7.36
CA ASN A 57 -4.79 -15.16 8.20
C ASN A 57 -3.45 -14.66 7.60
N THR A 58 -3.45 -14.41 6.30
CA THR A 58 -2.27 -13.99 5.54
C THR A 58 -2.44 -12.55 5.06
N PHE A 59 -1.53 -11.68 5.51
CA PHE A 59 -1.54 -10.23 5.25
C PHE A 59 -0.10 -9.68 5.16
N PRO A 60 0.12 -8.45 4.68
CA PRO A 60 1.46 -7.90 4.56
C PRO A 60 2.15 -7.82 5.92
N MET A 61 3.41 -8.27 5.99
CA MET A 61 4.19 -8.27 7.22
C MET A 61 5.55 -7.63 6.98
N PRO A 62 6.06 -6.76 7.88
CA PRO A 62 7.38 -6.18 7.73
C PRO A 62 8.50 -7.22 7.62
N LEU A 63 8.33 -8.36 8.32
CA LEU A 63 9.28 -9.47 8.27
C LEU A 63 9.39 -10.07 6.87
N THR A 64 8.27 -10.32 6.20
CA THR A 64 8.26 -10.92 4.85
C THR A 64 8.55 -9.89 3.76
N ALA A 65 8.30 -8.61 4.02
CA ALA A 65 8.63 -7.52 3.10
C ALA A 65 10.12 -7.15 3.08
N SER A 66 10.86 -7.49 4.13
CA SER A 66 12.27 -7.14 4.25
C SER A 66 13.12 -7.89 3.21
N GLY A 67 13.94 -7.16 2.45
CA GLY A 67 14.83 -7.71 1.45
C GLY A 67 14.17 -8.10 0.13
N THR A 68 12.91 -7.74 -0.08
CA THR A 68 12.20 -7.97 -1.35
C THR A 68 11.94 -6.64 -2.07
N ASP A 69 11.60 -6.73 -3.36
CA ASP A 69 11.37 -5.59 -4.24
C ASP A 69 9.91 -5.09 -4.30
N PRO A 70 8.86 -5.94 -4.24
CA PRO A 70 7.48 -5.46 -4.35
C PRO A 70 7.00 -4.76 -3.07
N VAL A 71 5.98 -3.94 -3.23
CA VAL A 71 5.16 -3.41 -2.12
C VAL A 71 3.99 -4.36 -1.92
N TYR A 72 3.82 -4.86 -0.70
CA TYR A 72 2.74 -5.76 -0.36
C TYR A 72 1.53 -5.00 0.17
N VAL A 73 0.35 -5.33 -0.34
CA VAL A 73 -0.91 -4.69 0.06
C VAL A 73 -1.92 -5.76 0.46
N GLY A 74 -2.66 -5.49 1.53
CA GLY A 74 -3.74 -6.37 2.00
C GLY A 74 -4.56 -5.71 3.09
N ARG A 75 -5.36 -6.51 3.80
CA ARG A 75 -6.37 -6.00 4.75
C ARG A 75 -7.32 -4.99 4.09
N ILE A 76 -7.52 -5.12 2.78
CA ILE A 76 -8.32 -4.22 1.95
C ILE A 76 -9.77 -4.43 2.32
N ARG A 77 -10.48 -3.38 2.74
CA ARG A 77 -11.88 -3.46 3.15
C ARG A 77 -12.56 -2.10 3.02
N GLN A 78 -13.89 -2.10 2.96
CA GLN A 78 -14.68 -0.88 3.09
C GLN A 78 -14.48 -0.25 4.47
N ASP A 79 -14.42 1.08 4.50
CA ASP A 79 -14.43 1.85 5.74
C ASP A 79 -15.86 1.93 6.27
N VAL A 80 -16.11 1.27 7.40
CA VAL A 80 -17.44 1.21 8.04
C VAL A 80 -17.86 2.52 8.70
N SER A 81 -16.97 3.51 8.77
CA SER A 81 -17.30 4.85 9.28
C SER A 81 -17.88 5.79 8.20
N GLN A 82 -17.90 5.35 6.93
CA GLN A 82 -18.44 6.11 5.79
C GLN A 82 -19.62 5.35 5.17
N ASP A 83 -20.82 5.94 5.21
CA ASP A 83 -22.07 5.31 4.74
C ASP A 83 -22.26 5.31 3.21
N ASP A 84 -21.32 5.89 2.45
CA ASP A 84 -21.46 6.16 1.01
C ASP A 84 -20.57 5.28 0.11
N GLU A 85 -19.95 4.23 0.67
CA GLU A 85 -19.07 3.27 -0.03
C GLU A 85 -17.88 3.90 -0.75
N ARG A 86 -17.50 5.14 -0.38
CA ARG A 86 -16.31 5.82 -0.91
C ARG A 86 -15.08 5.61 -0.05
N GLY A 87 -15.24 5.03 1.14
CA GLY A 87 -14.15 4.79 2.07
C GLY A 87 -13.51 3.41 1.90
N LEU A 88 -12.17 3.35 1.93
CA LEU A 88 -11.40 2.10 1.87
C LEU A 88 -10.27 2.12 2.89
N GLU A 89 -10.06 1.01 3.57
CA GLU A 89 -8.96 0.79 4.49
C GLU A 89 -8.03 -0.30 3.95
N MET A 90 -6.73 -0.12 4.11
CA MET A 90 -5.73 -1.13 3.74
C MET A 90 -4.48 -1.06 4.62
N PHE A 91 -3.71 -2.13 4.59
CA PHE A 91 -2.41 -2.24 5.23
C PHE A 91 -1.34 -2.52 4.17
N ILE A 92 -0.23 -1.81 4.25
CA ILE A 92 0.83 -1.82 3.24
C ILE A 92 2.15 -2.11 3.94
N CYS A 93 3.00 -2.96 3.35
CA CYS A 93 4.38 -3.19 3.81
C CYS A 93 5.37 -3.16 2.64
N GLY A 94 6.56 -2.57 2.85
CA GLY A 94 7.63 -2.57 1.86
C GLY A 94 9.01 -2.32 2.46
N ASP A 95 10.06 -2.86 1.82
CA ASP A 95 11.45 -2.60 2.22
C ASP A 95 11.82 -1.13 1.95
N GLN A 96 12.16 -0.42 3.02
CA GLN A 96 12.43 1.02 2.98
C GLN A 96 13.78 1.37 2.32
N LEU A 97 14.72 0.42 2.25
CA LEU A 97 16.03 0.60 1.62
C LEU A 97 16.01 0.21 0.14
N ARG A 98 15.09 -0.67 -0.27
CA ARG A 98 14.89 -1.05 -1.68
C ARG A 98 13.86 -0.15 -2.34
N LYS A 99 12.58 -0.56 -2.38
CA LYS A 99 11.55 0.21 -3.08
C LYS A 99 11.34 1.58 -2.47
N GLY A 100 11.61 1.75 -1.17
CA GLY A 100 11.63 3.05 -0.51
C GLY A 100 12.84 3.94 -0.84
N ALA A 101 13.92 3.41 -1.42
CA ALA A 101 15.13 4.18 -1.73
C ALA A 101 15.89 3.67 -2.98
N ALA A 102 16.77 2.67 -2.82
CA ALA A 102 17.77 2.31 -3.83
C ALA A 102 17.17 1.76 -5.13
N LEU A 103 16.20 0.83 -5.02
CA LEU A 103 15.56 0.24 -6.20
C LEU A 103 14.81 1.31 -7.00
N ASN A 104 14.13 2.22 -6.32
CA ASN A 104 13.39 3.28 -6.99
C ASN A 104 14.32 4.23 -7.76
N ALA A 105 15.49 4.55 -7.20
CA ALA A 105 16.51 5.34 -7.90
C ALA A 105 17.04 4.64 -9.16
N VAL A 106 17.31 3.33 -9.08
CA VAL A 106 17.75 2.54 -10.25
C VAL A 106 16.66 2.49 -11.32
N GLN A 107 15.41 2.21 -10.95
CA GLN A 107 14.28 2.16 -11.89
C GLN A 107 14.07 3.51 -12.60
N ILE A 108 14.22 4.63 -11.91
CA ILE A 108 14.16 5.96 -12.55
C ILE A 108 15.31 6.11 -13.56
N ALA A 109 16.54 5.72 -13.20
CA ALA A 109 17.67 5.80 -14.10
C ALA A 109 17.50 4.91 -15.35
N GLU A 110 16.88 3.73 -15.22
CA GLU A 110 16.56 2.85 -16.34
C GLU A 110 15.59 3.46 -17.34
N LEU A 111 14.64 4.29 -16.88
CA LEU A 111 13.68 5.00 -17.75
C LEU A 111 14.30 6.19 -18.51
N LEU A 112 15.47 6.66 -18.08
CA LEU A 112 16.19 7.79 -18.68
C LEU A 112 17.31 7.35 -19.64
N ARG A 113 17.46 6.04 -19.83
CA ARG A 113 18.40 5.47 -20.81
C ARG A 113 17.90 5.61 -22.23
#